data_AF-A0A953Y4Q5-F1
#
_entry.id   AF-A0A953Y4Q5-F1
#
_cell.length_a   1.000
_cell.length_b   1.000
_cell.length_c   1.000
_cell.angle_alpha   90.00
_cell.angle_beta   90.00
_cell.angle_gamma   90.00
#
_symmetry.space_group_name_H-M   'P 1'
#
loop_
_entity.id
_entity.type
_entity.pdbx_description
1 polymer ?
#
loop_
_entity_poly.entity_id
_entity_poly.type
_entity_poly.pdbx_seq_one_letter_code
_entity_poly.pdbx_strand_id
1 'polypeptide(L)'
;MKTTETTLQPVQRLDYRPPDYTINTVELRFELGEESTEVEAALAIERTPSAEGTPPLRLHGETLELLSIELNGQALGPKAYAVDAEGLTVHEVPA
;
A
#
# COMPACT_ATOMS: atom_id res chain seq x y z
N MET A 1 23.07 12.16 6.95
CA MET A 1 22.64 11.02 6.12
C MET A 1 22.82 9.76 6.96
N LYS A 2 21.73 9.13 7.39
CA LYS A 2 21.77 7.88 8.16
C LYS A 2 21.29 6.80 7.20
N THR A 3 22.22 6.03 6.67
CA THR A 3 21.93 4.86 5.84
C THR A 3 21.25 3.84 6.74
N THR A 4 19.94 3.66 6.62
CA THR A 4 19.24 2.55 7.27
C THR A 4 19.56 1.29 6.48
N GLU A 5 20.42 0.46 7.06
CA GLU A 5 20.71 -0.89 6.60
C GLU A 5 19.48 -1.74 6.89
N THR A 6 18.70 -2.07 5.84
CA THR A 6 17.56 -3.00 5.96
C THR A 6 18.13 -4.41 6.15
N THR A 7 18.31 -4.81 7.40
CA THR A 7 18.65 -6.20 7.75
C THR A 7 17.40 -7.06 7.61
N LEU A 8 17.45 -8.08 6.75
CA LEU A 8 16.36 -9.05 6.61
C LEU A 8 16.05 -9.70 7.97
N GLN A 9 14.84 -9.49 8.49
CA GLN A 9 14.38 -10.12 9.71
C GLN A 9 13.59 -11.40 9.38
N PRO A 10 13.81 -12.50 10.12
CA PRO A 10 13.06 -13.73 9.88
C PRO A 10 11.58 -13.56 10.24
N VAL A 11 10.69 -13.92 9.32
CA VAL A 11 9.24 -13.97 9.56
C VAL A 11 8.90 -15.28 10.27
N GLN A 12 8.30 -15.19 11.46
CA GLN A 12 7.95 -16.38 12.25
C GLN A 12 6.50 -16.79 12.04
N ARG A 13 6.26 -18.09 11.84
CA ARG A 13 4.90 -18.64 11.73
C ARG A 13 4.03 -18.33 12.95
N LEU A 14 4.62 -18.25 14.15
CA LEU A 14 3.90 -17.96 15.40
C LEU A 14 3.39 -16.51 15.47
N ASP A 15 3.98 -15.59 14.70
CA ASP A 15 3.60 -14.17 14.66
C ASP A 15 2.52 -13.88 13.60
N TYR A 16 2.03 -14.91 12.89
CA TYR A 16 0.98 -14.75 11.89
C TYR A 16 -0.29 -14.15 12.51
N ARG A 17 -0.81 -13.12 11.86
CA ARG A 17 -2.09 -12.50 12.16
C ARG A 17 -2.90 -12.37 10.87
N PRO A 18 -4.24 -12.52 10.92
CA PRO A 18 -5.09 -12.13 9.80
C PRO A 18 -4.82 -10.67 9.40
N PRO A 19 -4.92 -10.34 8.10
CA PRO A 19 -4.74 -8.96 7.67
C PRO A 19 -5.89 -8.07 8.14
N ASP A 20 -5.61 -6.80 8.38
CA ASP A 20 -6.62 -5.80 8.73
C ASP A 20 -7.56 -5.46 7.56
N TYR A 21 -7.13 -5.77 6.33
CA TYR A 21 -7.86 -5.47 5.10
C TYR A 21 -7.85 -6.66 4.14
N THR A 22 -8.93 -6.81 3.40
CA THR A 22 -9.06 -7.73 2.26
C THR A 22 -9.21 -6.92 0.99
N ILE A 23 -8.61 -7.40 -0.10
CA ILE A 23 -8.81 -6.82 -1.43
C ILE A 23 -9.76 -7.76 -2.20
N ASN A 24 -10.97 -7.27 -2.48
CA ASN A 24 -12.02 -8.04 -3.15
C ASN A 24 -11.87 -8.03 -4.67
N THR A 25 -11.35 -6.93 -5.23
CA THR A 25 -11.18 -6.77 -6.68
C THR A 25 -9.96 -5.92 -6.94
N VAL A 26 -9.26 -6.27 -8.02
CA VAL A 26 -8.09 -5.57 -8.53
C VAL A 26 -8.30 -5.37 -10.02
N GLU A 27 -8.34 -4.12 -10.45
CA GLU A 27 -8.34 -3.74 -11.86
C GLU A 27 -7.00 -3.07 -12.16
N LEU A 28 -6.27 -3.62 -13.15
CA LEU A 28 -4.96 -3.11 -13.55
C LEU A 28 -5.01 -2.68 -15.01
N ARG A 29 -4.48 -1.50 -15.27
CA ARG A 29 -4.17 -1.01 -16.62
C ARG A 29 -2.67 -0.79 -16.73
N PHE A 30 -2.10 -1.31 -17.81
CA PHE A 30 -0.68 -1.19 -18.12
C PHE A 30 -0.50 -0.35 -19.37
N GLU A 31 0.25 0.74 -19.26
CA GLU A 31 0.72 1.51 -20.40
C GLU A 31 2.21 1.19 -20.64
N LEU A 32 2.47 0.40 -21.67
CA LEU A 32 3.81 -0.09 -21.98
C LEU A 32 4.59 0.99 -22.75
N GLY A 33 5.56 1.62 -22.08
CA GLY A 33 6.57 2.45 -22.71
C GLY A 33 7.86 1.67 -22.97
N GLU A 34 8.77 2.28 -23.72
CA GLU A 34 10.08 1.71 -24.03
C GLU A 34 11.03 1.73 -22.82
N GLU A 35 11.00 2.81 -22.03
CA GLU A 35 11.87 2.99 -20.85
C GLU A 35 11.20 2.53 -19.54
N SER A 36 9.88 2.68 -19.44
CA SER A 36 9.10 2.37 -18.24
C SER A 36 7.69 1.93 -18.61
N THR A 37 7.02 1.24 -17.67
CA THR A 37 5.61 0.89 -17.76
C THR A 37 4.83 1.64 -16.69
N GLU A 38 3.82 2.39 -17.08
CA GLU A 38 2.88 2.98 -16.13
C GLU A 38 1.80 1.97 -15.77
N VAL A 39 1.50 1.85 -14.47
CA VAL A 39 0.50 0.93 -13.95
C VAL A 39 -0.52 1.71 -13.16
N GLU A 40 -1.76 1.72 -13.64
CA GLU A 40 -2.91 2.22 -12.90
C GLU A 40 -3.59 1.03 -12.21
N ALA A 41 -3.81 1.13 -10.89
CA ALA A 41 -4.42 0.08 -10.10
C ALA A 41 -5.63 0.61 -9.32
N ALA A 42 -6.82 0.09 -9.63
CA ALA A 42 -8.03 0.34 -8.86
C ALA A 42 -8.33 -0.87 -7.96
N LEU A 43 -8.33 -0.65 -6.65
CA LEU A 43 -8.46 -1.69 -5.63
C LEU A 43 -9.77 -1.51 -4.85
N ALA A 44 -10.60 -2.55 -4.81
CA ALA A 44 -11.75 -2.61 -3.92
C ALA A 44 -11.29 -3.25 -2.59
N ILE A 45 -11.10 -2.42 -1.57
CA ILE A 45 -10.53 -2.81 -0.28
C ILE A 45 -11.59 -2.70 0.81
N GLU A 46 -11.72 -3.74 1.62
CA GLU A 46 -12.62 -3.78 2.77
C GLU A 46 -11.85 -4.10 4.05
N ARG A 47 -12.23 -3.43 5.14
CA ARG A 47 -11.70 -3.73 6.47
C ARG A 47 -12.22 -5.09 6.93
N THR A 48 -11.34 -5.92 7.49
CA THR A 48 -11.74 -7.21 8.04
C THR A 48 -12.39 -7.04 9.42
N PRO A 49 -13.34 -7.90 9.81
CA PRO A 49 -13.93 -7.86 11.16
C PRO A 49 -12.92 -8.10 12.29
N SER A 50 -11.75 -8.66 11.99
CA SER A 50 -10.64 -8.87 12.92
C SER A 50 -9.75 -7.65 13.12
N ALA A 51 -9.90 -6.60 12.31
CA ALA A 51 -9.10 -5.39 12.43
C ALA A 51 -9.40 -4.67 13.75
N GLU A 52 -8.35 -4.28 14.47
CA GLU A 52 -8.49 -3.51 15.71
C GLU A 52 -8.60 -2.02 15.41
N GLY A 53 -9.81 -1.47 15.52
CA GLY A 53 -10.07 -0.05 15.26
C GLY A 53 -9.92 0.31 13.78
N THR A 54 -9.17 1.38 13.50
CA THR A 54 -8.93 1.85 12.12
C THR A 54 -7.43 1.89 11.83
N PRO A 55 -6.77 0.73 11.64
CA PRO A 55 -5.33 0.70 11.37
C PRO A 55 -5.01 1.37 10.02
N PRO A 56 -3.81 1.93 9.83
CA PRO A 56 -3.37 2.43 8.52
C PRO A 56 -3.43 1.34 7.45
N LEU A 57 -3.73 1.70 6.21
CA LEU A 57 -3.64 0.79 5.07
C LEU A 57 -2.20 0.75 4.57
N ARG A 58 -1.52 -0.38 4.74
CA ARG A 58 -0.19 -0.64 4.20
C ARG A 58 -0.30 -1.45 2.90
N LEU A 59 0.21 -0.91 1.80
CA LEU A 59 0.36 -1.60 0.53
C LEU A 59 1.85 -1.82 0.28
N HIS A 60 2.25 -3.08 0.08
CA HIS A 60 3.63 -3.42 -0.23
C HIS A 60 3.92 -3.16 -1.71
N GLY A 61 5.05 -2.52 -1.98
CA GLY A 61 5.49 -2.20 -3.33
C GLY A 61 6.93 -1.72 -3.32
N GLU A 62 7.79 -2.34 -4.12
CA GLU A 62 9.22 -2.05 -4.16
C GLU A 62 9.61 -1.51 -5.53
N THR A 63 10.53 -0.55 -5.56
CA THR A 63 11.08 0.01 -6.81
C THR A 63 10.02 0.66 -7.71
N LEU A 64 9.01 1.29 -7.09
CA LEU A 64 7.92 1.99 -7.78
C LEU A 64 8.01 3.49 -7.53
N GLU A 65 7.74 4.28 -8.57
CA GLU A 65 7.47 5.71 -8.45
C GLU A 65 5.96 5.93 -8.34
N LEU A 66 5.50 6.54 -7.25
CA LEU A 66 4.08 6.87 -7.08
C LEU A 66 3.76 8.16 -7.84
N LEU A 67 3.03 8.05 -8.96
CA LEU A 67 2.60 9.20 -9.76
C LEU A 67 1.39 9.92 -9.15
N SER A 68 0.39 9.16 -8.71
CA SER A 68 -0.81 9.70 -8.06
C SER A 68 -1.48 8.65 -7.17
N ILE A 69 -2.35 9.12 -6.27
CA ILE A 69 -3.18 8.26 -5.42
C ILE A 69 -4.51 8.94 -5.11
N GLU A 70 -5.57 8.16 -5.18
CA GLU A 70 -6.93 8.56 -4.82
C GLU A 70 -7.54 7.56 -3.85
N LEU A 71 -8.42 8.07 -2.97
CA LEU A 71 -9.24 7.25 -2.09
C LEU A 71 -10.70 7.64 -2.31
N ASN A 72 -11.52 6.69 -2.77
CA ASN A 72 -12.93 6.91 -3.11
C ASN A 72 -13.13 8.08 -4.11
N GLY A 73 -12.26 8.17 -5.12
CA GLY A 73 -12.30 9.22 -6.15
C GLY A 73 -11.88 10.61 -5.66
N GLN A 74 -11.16 10.68 -4.53
CA GLN A 74 -10.58 11.93 -4.02
C GLN A 74 -9.06 11.81 -3.94
N ALA A 75 -8.35 12.71 -4.59
CA ALA A 75 -6.90 12.78 -4.53
C ALA A 75 -6.40 13.00 -3.11
N LEU A 76 -5.43 12.19 -2.66
CA LEU A 76 -4.85 12.33 -1.34
C LEU A 76 -3.74 13.38 -1.33
N GLY A 77 -3.78 14.27 -0.33
CA GLY A 77 -2.68 15.18 -0.06
C GLY A 77 -1.45 14.45 0.50
N PRO A 78 -0.24 15.01 0.37
CA PRO A 78 1.02 14.37 0.76
C PRO A 78 1.17 14.10 2.26
N LYS A 79 0.26 14.63 3.11
CA LYS A 79 0.22 14.34 4.55
C LYS A 79 -0.66 13.15 4.90
N ALA A 80 -1.50 12.69 3.97
CA ALA A 80 -2.43 11.58 4.20
C ALA A 80 -1.78 10.20 3.98
N TYR A 81 -0.60 10.18 3.34
CA TYR A 81 0.15 8.95 3.09
C TYR A 81 1.66 9.17 3.22
N ALA A 82 2.38 8.07 3.38
CA ALA A 82 3.84 8.02 3.33
C ALA A 82 4.30 6.90 2.39
N VAL A 83 5.35 7.17 1.60
CA VAL A 83 6.03 6.18 0.76
C VAL A 83 7.42 5.94 1.33
N ASP A 84 7.77 4.66 1.50
CA ASP A 84 9.11 4.21 1.86
C ASP A 84 9.63 3.20 0.82
N ALA A 85 10.81 2.64 1.05
CA ALA A 85 11.45 1.72 0.12
C ALA A 85 10.67 0.41 -0.11
N GLU A 86 9.76 0.06 0.81
CA GLU A 86 9.02 -1.21 0.84
C GLU A 86 7.52 -1.01 0.56
N GLY A 87 7.06 0.23 0.37
CA GLY A 87 5.71 0.50 -0.10
C GLY A 87 5.09 1.81 0.36
N LEU A 88 3.76 1.79 0.42
CA LEU A 88 2.89 2.93 0.63
C LEU A 88 2.01 2.69 1.87
N THR A 89 1.90 3.70 2.74
CA THR A 89 1.01 3.69 3.90
C THR A 89 0.02 4.83 3.82
N VAL A 90 -1.28 4.56 3.82
CA VAL A 90 -2.34 5.57 3.96
C VAL A 90 -2.76 5.63 5.43
N HIS A 91 -2.62 6.81 6.05
CA HIS A 91 -2.73 6.96 7.50
C HIS A 91 -4.16 6.86 8.02
N GLU A 92 -5.11 7.47 7.31
CA GLU A 92 -6.52 7.52 7.67
C GLU A 92 -7.34 7.00 6.49
N VAL A 93 -8.10 5.92 6.72
CA VAL A 93 -9.00 5.34 5.73
C VAL A 93 -10.42 5.24 6.30
N PRO A 94 -11.47 5.30 5.45
CA PRO A 94 -12.86 5.18 5.86
C PRO A 94 -13.12 3.93 6.69
N ALA A 95 -14.08 4.02 7.62
CA ALA A 95 -14.50 2.94 8.50
C ALA A 95 -14.96 1.70 7.72
#